data_AF-A0A2V8H248-F1
#
_entry.id   AF-A0A2V8H248-F1
#
_cell.length_a   1.000
_cell.length_b   1.000
_cell.length_c   1.000
_cell.angle_alpha   90.00
_cell.angle_beta   90.00
_cell.angle_gamma   90.00
#
_symmetry.space_group_name_H-M   'P 1'
#
loop_
_entity.id
_entity.type
_entity.pdbx_description
1 polymer ?
#
loop_
_entity_poly.entity_id
_entity_poly.type
_entity_poly.pdbx_seq_one_letter_code
_entity_poly.pdbx_strand_id
1 'polypeptide(L)'
;ICGLYDIKPAAFGRVDNVVTQHTHYGKQKEVFNGVDVGLEARLARGARFQAGVSFGRTVTDTCDFNSLPQVLPNSISGVAVSTTVLTSRTSDFCHISRPWTAATGLNLVAIYPLPWDFQFSALYFDKPGIPDVASRAYTNAEIRQSLGRDLGQCRGAATCNASVVINTVPDASYFEDRLRQMDIRFSRG
;
A
#
# COMPACT_ATOMS: atom_id res chain seq x y z
N ILE A 1 -4.68 -13.89 16.99
CA ILE A 1 -3.58 -13.01 16.55
C ILE A 1 -2.28 -13.76 16.77
N CYS A 2 -1.42 -13.86 15.77
CA CYS A 2 -0.17 -14.62 15.83
C CYS A 2 0.91 -13.92 14.97
N GLY A 3 2.16 -14.36 15.11
CA GLY A 3 3.28 -13.85 14.31
C GLY A 3 3.79 -12.46 14.71
N LEU A 4 3.55 -12.01 15.95
CA LEU A 4 4.03 -10.73 16.45
C LEU A 4 5.16 -10.95 17.45
N TYR A 5 6.13 -10.03 17.47
CA TYR A 5 7.17 -10.00 18.49
C TYR A 5 7.00 -8.76 19.37
N ASP A 6 7.16 -8.95 20.67
CA ASP A 6 7.22 -7.89 21.65
C ASP A 6 8.53 -8.00 22.43
N ILE A 7 9.14 -6.86 22.75
CA ILE A 7 10.39 -6.82 23.52
C ILE A 7 10.12 -7.26 24.96
N LYS A 8 11.09 -7.94 25.59
CA LYS A 8 10.96 -8.28 27.01
C LYS A 8 10.98 -7.00 27.86
N PRO A 9 10.17 -6.90 28.94
CA PRO A 9 10.12 -5.70 29.78
C PRO A 9 11.49 -5.28 30.33
N ALA A 10 12.36 -6.25 30.63
CA ALA A 10 13.73 -6.01 31.12
C ALA A 10 14.68 -5.36 30.08
N ALA A 11 14.37 -5.49 28.78
CA ALA A 11 15.13 -4.90 27.68
C ALA A 11 14.45 -3.64 27.10
N PHE A 12 13.28 -3.25 27.62
CA PHE A 12 12.55 -2.12 27.13
C PHE A 12 13.33 -0.80 27.31
N GLY A 13 13.41 0.00 26.25
CA GLY A 13 14.19 1.25 26.24
C GLY A 13 15.69 1.09 25.96
N ARG A 14 16.19 -0.14 25.77
CA ARG A 14 17.53 -0.37 25.24
C ARG A 14 17.46 -0.38 23.72
N VAL A 15 18.12 0.59 23.08
CA VAL A 15 18.15 0.73 21.62
C VAL A 15 19.61 0.69 21.18
N ASP A 16 19.91 -0.22 20.26
CA ASP A 16 21.18 -0.26 19.54
C ASP A 16 20.86 -0.25 18.04
N ASN A 17 21.19 0.87 17.39
CA ASN A 17 20.81 1.11 16.00
C ASN A 17 22.01 0.81 15.11
N VAL A 18 21.93 -0.32 14.39
CA VAL A 18 22.95 -0.71 13.42
C VAL A 18 22.39 -0.48 12.01
N VAL A 19 22.93 0.51 11.30
CA VAL A 19 22.58 0.77 9.89
C VAL A 19 23.54 0.00 9.01
N THR A 20 23.06 -1.02 8.32
CA THR A 20 23.86 -1.82 7.37
C THR A 20 23.06 -2.12 6.11
N GLN A 21 23.74 -2.55 5.05
CA GLN A 21 23.06 -2.99 3.83
C GLN A 21 22.18 -4.22 4.10
N HIS A 22 21.02 -4.26 3.44
CA HIS A 22 20.04 -5.34 3.59
C HIS A 22 20.65 -6.73 3.36
N THR A 23 21.68 -6.84 2.50
CA THR A 23 22.42 -8.07 2.19
C THR A 23 22.98 -8.82 3.41
N HIS A 24 23.19 -8.15 4.55
CA HIS A 24 23.67 -8.77 5.79
C HIS A 24 22.56 -9.41 6.64
N TYR A 25 21.29 -9.08 6.39
CA TYR A 25 20.15 -9.52 7.21
C TYR A 25 19.07 -10.27 6.42
N GLY A 26 18.96 -10.07 5.11
CA GLY A 26 17.99 -10.78 4.29
C GLY A 26 17.80 -10.15 2.91
N LYS A 27 17.07 -10.81 2.02
CA LYS A 27 16.78 -10.25 0.70
C LYS A 27 15.43 -9.55 0.75
N GLN A 28 15.44 -8.26 0.45
CA GLN A 28 14.23 -7.54 0.06
C GLN A 28 14.13 -7.59 -1.46
N LYS A 29 12.99 -8.06 -1.98
CA LYS A 29 12.73 -8.07 -3.42
C LYS A 29 11.52 -7.22 -3.73
N GLU A 30 11.63 -6.40 -4.76
CA GLU A 30 10.53 -5.67 -5.34
C GLU A 30 10.60 -5.87 -6.85
N VAL A 31 9.56 -6.47 -7.42
CA VAL A 31 9.50 -6.81 -8.84
C VAL A 31 8.25 -6.19 -9.44
N PHE A 32 8.46 -5.29 -10.39
CA PHE A 32 7.40 -4.72 -11.22
C PHE A 32 7.29 -5.47 -12.54
N ASN A 33 6.08 -5.88 -12.90
CA ASN A 33 5.75 -6.41 -14.21
C ASN A 33 4.61 -5.58 -14.78
N GLY A 34 4.82 -4.93 -15.92
CA GLY A 34 3.80 -4.09 -16.52
C GLY A 34 4.02 -3.83 -18.00
N VAL A 35 2.95 -3.40 -18.65
CA VAL A 35 2.87 -3.04 -20.06
C VAL A 35 2.00 -1.80 -20.18
N ASP A 36 2.52 -0.80 -20.88
CA ASP A 36 1.81 0.42 -21.21
C ASP A 36 1.65 0.53 -22.72
N VAL A 37 0.43 0.79 -23.18
CA VAL A 37 0.11 0.96 -24.59
C VAL A 37 -0.60 2.29 -24.77
N GLY A 38 -0.03 3.12 -25.64
CA GLY A 38 -0.57 4.43 -26.00
C GLY A 38 -0.83 4.54 -27.49
N LEU A 39 -1.91 5.24 -27.84
CA LEU A 39 -2.26 5.63 -29.20
C LEU A 39 -2.60 7.11 -29.22
N GLU A 40 -1.96 7.88 -30.10
CA GLU A 40 -2.36 9.23 -30.45
C GLU A 40 -2.64 9.27 -31.95
N ALA A 41 -3.80 9.82 -32.31
CA ALA A 41 -4.22 9.99 -33.69
C ALA A 41 -4.72 11.41 -33.93
N ARG A 42 -4.29 11.98 -35.06
CA ARG A 42 -4.81 13.23 -35.61
C ARG A 42 -5.56 12.91 -36.89
N LEU A 43 -6.86 13.13 -36.88
CA LEU A 43 -7.73 12.81 -38.00
C LEU A 43 -7.93 14.05 -38.88
N ALA A 44 -8.44 13.83 -40.08
CA ALA A 44 -8.83 14.89 -40.99
C ALA A 44 -9.82 15.85 -40.32
N ARG A 45 -9.85 17.09 -40.79
CA ARG A 45 -10.71 18.18 -40.26
C ARG A 45 -10.37 18.60 -38.82
N GLY A 46 -9.18 18.30 -38.30
CA GLY A 46 -8.70 18.82 -37.02
C GLY A 46 -9.12 18.02 -35.79
N ALA A 47 -9.77 16.86 -35.98
CA ALA A 47 -10.12 15.96 -34.90
C ALA A 47 -8.88 15.28 -34.28
N ARG A 48 -8.89 15.09 -32.96
CA ARG A 48 -7.80 14.47 -32.20
C ARG A 48 -8.35 13.38 -31.30
N PHE A 49 -7.61 12.28 -31.22
CA PHE A 49 -7.93 11.16 -30.35
C PHE A 49 -6.66 10.67 -29.65
N GLN A 50 -6.75 10.43 -28.36
CA GLN A 50 -5.69 9.86 -27.55
C GLN A 50 -6.29 8.75 -26.68
N ALA A 51 -5.63 7.61 -26.64
CA ALA A 51 -5.95 6.51 -25.75
C ALA A 51 -4.67 6.01 -25.09
N GLY A 52 -4.75 5.70 -23.82
CA GLY A 52 -3.66 5.10 -23.06
C GLY A 52 -4.22 4.05 -22.13
N VAL A 53 -3.62 2.86 -22.16
CA VAL A 53 -3.94 1.79 -21.22
C VAL A 53 -2.66 1.29 -20.57
N SER A 54 -2.66 1.24 -19.24
CA SER A 54 -1.58 0.70 -18.43
C SER A 54 -2.07 -0.58 -17.77
N PHE A 55 -1.24 -1.61 -17.77
CA PHE A 55 -1.48 -2.86 -17.04
C PHE A 55 -0.22 -3.21 -16.27
N GLY A 56 -0.32 -3.49 -14.97
CA GLY A 56 0.86 -3.89 -14.23
C GLY A 56 0.57 -4.48 -12.86
N ARG A 57 1.64 -4.94 -12.23
CA ARG A 57 1.65 -5.50 -10.89
C ARG A 57 3.04 -5.31 -10.28
N THR A 58 3.06 -4.87 -9.02
CA THR A 58 4.26 -4.93 -8.18
C THR A 58 4.10 -6.06 -7.17
N VAL A 59 5.12 -6.90 -7.06
CA VAL A 59 5.26 -7.90 -5.99
C VAL A 59 6.42 -7.49 -5.11
N THR A 60 6.15 -7.34 -3.82
CA THR A 60 7.15 -7.01 -2.80
C THR A 60 7.27 -8.19 -1.85
N ASP A 61 8.49 -8.67 -1.65
CA ASP A 61 8.80 -9.79 -0.77
C ASP A 61 9.86 -9.37 0.26
N THR A 62 9.47 -9.44 1.53
CA THR A 62 10.30 -9.14 2.69
C THR A 62 10.30 -10.27 3.72
N CYS A 63 9.88 -11.48 3.32
CA CYS A 63 9.68 -12.61 4.23
C CYS A 63 10.95 -13.08 4.93
N ASP A 64 12.13 -12.85 4.35
CA ASP A 64 13.42 -13.14 4.99
C ASP A 64 13.55 -12.42 6.35
N PHE A 65 12.97 -11.22 6.48
CA PHE A 65 13.00 -10.47 7.74
C PHE A 65 12.05 -11.00 8.81
N ASN A 66 11.10 -11.90 8.50
CA ASN A 66 10.18 -12.44 9.51
C ASN A 66 10.90 -13.22 10.63
N SER A 67 12.07 -13.76 10.31
CA SER A 67 12.94 -14.47 11.26
C SER A 67 13.78 -13.56 12.16
N LEU A 68 13.83 -12.25 11.86
CA LEU A 68 14.70 -11.28 12.52
C LEU A 68 13.89 -10.30 13.38
N PRO A 69 13.71 -10.58 14.69
CA PRO A 69 12.91 -9.73 15.56
C PRO A 69 13.50 -8.31 15.76
N GLN A 70 14.80 -8.13 15.48
CA GLN A 70 15.48 -6.83 15.53
C GLN A 70 15.15 -5.93 14.34
N VAL A 71 14.69 -6.50 13.23
CA VAL A 71 14.23 -5.72 12.07
C VAL A 71 12.75 -5.44 12.28
N LEU A 72 12.35 -4.17 12.21
CA LEU A 72 10.95 -3.76 12.26
C LEU A 72 10.46 -3.58 10.82
N PRO A 73 9.63 -4.50 10.28
CA PRO A 73 8.95 -4.31 8.99
C PRO A 73 7.71 -3.43 9.22
N ASN A 74 7.90 -2.24 9.78
CA ASN A 74 6.82 -1.33 10.19
C ASN A 74 6.48 -0.31 9.09
N SER A 75 6.16 -0.81 7.89
CA SER A 75 5.59 0.03 6.84
C SER A 75 4.07 -0.12 6.83
N ILE A 76 3.35 0.99 6.96
CA ILE A 76 1.92 1.09 6.62
C ILE A 76 1.85 2.03 5.43
N SER A 77 1.44 1.54 4.25
CA SER A 77 1.36 2.37 3.03
C SER A 77 2.66 3.13 2.73
N GLY A 78 3.82 2.48 2.92
CA GLY A 78 5.14 3.10 2.70
C GLY A 78 5.55 4.16 3.73
N VAL A 79 4.77 4.37 4.80
CA VAL A 79 5.14 5.23 5.93
C VAL A 79 5.79 4.37 7.01
N ALA A 80 6.99 4.74 7.45
CA ALA A 80 7.61 4.15 8.63
C ALA A 80 6.79 4.55 9.87
N VAL A 81 6.08 3.59 10.46
CA VAL A 81 5.21 3.87 11.61
C VAL A 81 5.91 3.50 12.90
N SER A 82 5.82 4.41 13.88
CA SER A 82 6.38 4.28 15.23
C SER A 82 6.16 2.90 15.87
N THR A 83 7.06 2.49 16.76
CA THR A 83 7.12 1.21 17.51
C THR A 83 5.83 0.72 18.21
N THR A 84 4.76 1.50 18.16
CA THR A 84 3.43 1.17 18.68
C THR A 84 2.55 0.42 17.70
N VAL A 85 2.89 0.39 16.39
CA VAL A 85 2.16 -0.42 15.40
C VAL A 85 2.94 -1.67 15.04
N LEU A 86 2.36 -2.83 15.33
CA LEU A 86 2.94 -4.13 15.05
C LEU A 86 2.28 -4.75 13.82
N THR A 87 3.11 -5.14 12.85
CA THR A 87 2.73 -5.91 11.67
C THR A 87 2.94 -7.39 11.95
N SER A 88 1.96 -8.23 11.59
CA SER A 88 2.11 -9.69 11.72
C SER A 88 3.20 -10.17 10.77
N ARG A 89 4.01 -11.13 11.22
CA ARG A 89 5.13 -11.73 10.46
C ARG A 89 4.73 -13.06 9.83
N THR A 90 3.48 -13.16 9.38
CA THR A 90 3.00 -14.28 8.57
C THR A 90 3.31 -14.03 7.08
N SER A 91 3.15 -15.05 6.24
CA SER A 91 3.39 -14.97 4.79
C SER A 91 2.64 -13.81 4.13
N ASP A 92 1.40 -13.57 4.55
CA ASP A 92 0.49 -12.63 3.89
C ASP A 92 0.91 -11.17 4.07
N PHE A 93 1.65 -10.87 5.15
CA PHE A 93 2.12 -9.52 5.46
C PHE A 93 3.54 -9.24 4.96
N CYS A 94 4.31 -10.27 4.60
CA CYS A 94 5.66 -10.13 4.07
C CYS A 94 5.75 -10.31 2.56
N HIS A 95 4.82 -11.07 1.97
CA HIS A 95 4.70 -11.28 0.53
C HIS A 95 3.47 -10.52 0.01
N ILE A 96 3.68 -9.26 -0.36
CA ILE A 96 2.62 -8.38 -0.86
C ILE A 96 2.57 -8.49 -2.36
N SER A 97 1.49 -9.08 -2.88
CA SER A 97 1.33 -9.34 -4.30
C SER A 97 0.12 -8.58 -4.84
N ARG A 98 0.32 -7.32 -5.24
CA ARG A 98 -0.79 -6.44 -5.67
C ARG A 98 -1.55 -7.06 -6.85
N PRO A 99 -2.89 -7.13 -6.87
CA PRO A 99 -3.59 -7.69 -8.02
C PRO A 99 -3.31 -6.84 -9.26
N TRP A 100 -3.34 -7.45 -10.45
CA TRP A 100 -3.09 -6.73 -11.70
C TRP A 100 -4.05 -5.54 -11.89
N THR A 101 -5.30 -5.69 -11.45
CA THR A 101 -6.33 -4.65 -11.46
C THR A 101 -5.96 -3.42 -10.63
N ALA A 102 -5.10 -3.55 -9.61
CA ALA A 102 -4.66 -2.43 -8.79
C ALA A 102 -3.65 -1.50 -9.48
N ALA A 103 -3.09 -1.89 -10.64
CA ALA A 103 -2.27 -0.99 -11.46
C ALA A 103 -2.78 -0.89 -12.90
N THR A 104 -4.01 -1.36 -13.18
CA THR A 104 -4.64 -1.11 -14.49
C THR A 104 -5.22 0.28 -14.55
N GLY A 105 -4.88 1.05 -15.58
CA GLY A 105 -5.41 2.38 -15.82
C GLY A 105 -5.85 2.55 -17.27
N LEU A 106 -6.90 3.33 -17.50
CA LEU A 106 -7.37 3.70 -18.83
C LEU A 106 -7.54 5.21 -18.88
N ASN A 107 -7.03 5.84 -19.94
CA ASN A 107 -7.22 7.25 -20.23
C ASN A 107 -7.63 7.39 -21.70
N LEU A 108 -8.73 8.10 -21.96
CA LEU A 108 -9.26 8.37 -23.29
C LEU A 108 -9.55 9.86 -23.43
N VAL A 109 -9.07 10.47 -24.50
CA VAL A 109 -9.31 11.87 -24.85
C VAL A 109 -9.77 11.93 -26.30
N ALA A 110 -10.91 12.55 -26.55
CA ALA A 110 -11.42 12.78 -27.89
C ALA A 110 -11.81 14.25 -28.05
N ILE A 111 -11.33 14.88 -29.11
CA ILE A 111 -11.67 16.26 -29.49
C ILE A 111 -12.13 16.24 -30.93
N TYR A 112 -13.35 16.67 -31.17
CA TYR A 112 -13.96 16.71 -32.50
C TYR A 112 -14.50 18.11 -32.80
N PRO A 113 -13.90 18.84 -33.78
CA PRO A 113 -14.46 20.08 -34.27
C PRO A 113 -15.71 19.79 -35.13
N LEU A 114 -16.79 20.47 -34.80
CA LEU A 114 -18.08 20.40 -35.48
C LEU A 114 -18.20 21.60 -36.45
N PRO A 115 -19.15 21.53 -37.42
CA PRO A 115 -19.50 22.70 -38.22
C PRO A 115 -19.94 23.89 -37.36
N TRP A 116 -19.79 25.11 -37.89
CA TRP A 116 -20.19 26.38 -37.26
C TRP A 116 -19.41 26.75 -35.98
N ASP A 117 -18.10 26.51 -35.99
CA ASP A 117 -17.17 26.86 -34.89
C ASP A 117 -17.51 26.20 -33.54
N PHE A 118 -18.26 25.10 -33.58
CA PHE A 118 -18.50 24.28 -32.41
C PHE A 118 -17.40 23.24 -32.23
N GLN A 119 -17.13 22.89 -30.98
CA GLN A 119 -16.18 21.86 -30.60
C GLN A 119 -16.80 20.97 -29.55
N PHE A 120 -16.70 19.66 -29.79
CA PHE A 120 -17.00 18.63 -28.83
C PHE A 120 -15.68 18.07 -28.27
N SER A 121 -15.63 17.90 -26.95
CA SER A 121 -14.51 17.25 -26.28
C SER A 121 -15.02 16.31 -25.21
N ALA A 122 -14.40 15.14 -25.13
CA ALA A 122 -14.69 14.13 -24.12
C ALA A 122 -13.38 13.60 -23.53
N LEU A 123 -13.33 13.51 -22.21
CA LEU A 123 -12.25 12.91 -21.44
C LEU A 123 -12.85 11.80 -20.58
N TYR A 124 -12.24 10.63 -20.60
CA TYR A 124 -12.56 9.54 -19.71
C TYR A 124 -11.29 9.00 -19.10
N PHE A 125 -11.27 8.84 -17.77
CA PHE A 125 -10.21 8.10 -17.11
C PHE A 125 -10.78 7.11 -16.10
N ASP A 126 -10.17 5.94 -16.05
CA ASP A 126 -10.40 4.90 -15.03
C ASP A 126 -9.07 4.63 -14.33
N LYS A 127 -9.01 4.96 -13.04
CA LYS A 127 -7.84 4.72 -12.19
C LYS A 127 -8.21 3.75 -11.05
N PRO A 128 -7.28 2.85 -10.66
CA PRO A 128 -7.51 1.97 -9.53
C PRO A 128 -7.64 2.79 -8.24
N GLY A 129 -8.42 2.29 -7.29
CA GLY A 129 -8.54 2.87 -5.95
C GLY A 129 -7.24 2.77 -5.16
N ILE A 130 -7.13 3.56 -4.10
CA ILE A 130 -6.02 3.46 -3.16
C ILE A 130 -6.19 2.19 -2.29
N PRO A 131 -5.09 1.61 -1.76
CA PRO A 131 -5.20 0.47 -0.86
C PRO A 131 -5.85 0.87 0.47
N ASP A 132 -6.72 0.00 0.99
CA ASP A 132 -7.35 0.17 2.30
C ASP A 132 -6.48 -0.46 3.40
N VAL A 133 -6.49 0.15 4.58
CA VAL A 133 -5.69 -0.27 5.73
C VAL A 133 -6.61 -0.43 6.94
N ALA A 134 -6.67 -1.64 7.49
CA ALA A 134 -7.36 -1.92 8.74
C ALA A 134 -6.35 -2.22 9.86
N SER A 135 -6.46 -1.44 10.95
CA SER A 135 -5.68 -1.65 12.16
C SER A 135 -6.58 -1.53 13.40
N ARG A 136 -6.27 -2.31 14.44
CA ARG A 136 -7.01 -2.28 15.72
C ARG A 136 -6.04 -2.09 16.88
N ALA A 137 -6.41 -1.22 17.81
CA ALA A 137 -5.73 -1.09 19.09
C ALA A 137 -6.12 -2.25 20.02
N TYR A 138 -5.13 -2.93 20.56
CA TYR A 138 -5.28 -4.02 21.53
C TYR A 138 -4.70 -3.60 22.88
N THR A 139 -5.42 -3.93 23.95
CA THR A 139 -4.98 -3.66 25.32
C THR A 139 -4.05 -4.76 25.82
N ASN A 140 -3.23 -4.45 26.83
CA ASN A 140 -2.39 -5.44 27.50
C ASN A 140 -3.21 -6.64 28.03
N ALA A 141 -4.45 -6.42 28.49
CA ALA A 141 -5.32 -7.50 28.98
C ALA A 141 -5.68 -8.52 27.88
N GLU A 142 -5.96 -8.05 26.67
CA GLU A 142 -6.24 -8.92 25.50
C GLU A 142 -4.97 -9.64 25.02
N ILE A 143 -3.82 -8.95 24.99
CA ILE A 143 -2.57 -9.52 24.47
C ILE A 143 -1.93 -10.51 25.43
N ARG A 144 -2.04 -10.28 26.74
CA ARG A 144 -1.46 -11.15 27.78
C ARG A 144 -1.89 -12.61 27.62
N GLN A 145 -3.13 -12.85 27.16
CA GLN A 145 -3.64 -14.19 26.87
C GLN A 145 -2.85 -14.91 25.77
N SER A 146 -2.34 -14.16 24.78
CA SER A 146 -1.56 -14.71 23.66
C SER A 146 -0.04 -14.72 23.92
N LEU A 147 0.48 -13.69 24.61
CA LEU A 147 1.92 -13.50 24.84
C LEU A 147 2.42 -14.21 26.11
N GLY A 148 1.51 -14.59 27.02
CA GLY A 148 1.84 -15.22 28.31
C GLY A 148 2.51 -14.29 29.33
N ARG A 149 2.68 -13.01 28.99
CA ARG A 149 3.27 -11.95 29.83
C ARG A 149 2.71 -10.59 29.44
N ASP A 150 2.95 -9.59 30.29
CA ASP A 150 2.66 -8.20 29.96
C ASP A 150 3.60 -7.68 28.85
N LEU A 151 3.12 -6.66 28.13
CA LEU A 151 3.87 -6.00 27.06
C LEU A 151 5.20 -5.40 27.57
N GLY A 152 6.21 -5.34 26.72
CA GLY A 152 7.53 -4.78 27.05
C GLY A 152 7.44 -3.36 27.60
N GLN A 153 6.54 -2.55 27.04
CA GLN A 153 6.27 -1.17 27.47
C GLN A 153 5.81 -1.03 28.92
N CYS A 154 5.29 -2.11 29.52
CA CYS A 154 4.89 -2.11 30.91
C CYS A 154 6.09 -2.06 31.88
N ARG A 155 7.33 -2.35 31.43
CA ARG A 155 8.56 -2.32 32.25
C ARG A 155 8.46 -3.08 33.59
N GLY A 156 7.59 -4.08 33.71
CA GLY A 156 7.35 -4.82 34.95
C GLY A 156 6.46 -4.12 35.98
N ALA A 157 5.70 -3.09 35.60
CA ALA A 157 4.72 -2.43 36.47
C ALA A 157 3.64 -3.41 36.96
N ALA A 158 3.21 -3.25 38.21
CA ALA A 158 2.19 -4.10 38.85
C ALA A 158 0.81 -3.99 38.16
N THR A 159 0.50 -2.83 37.59
CA THR A 159 -0.67 -2.60 36.74
C THR A 159 -0.21 -2.00 35.42
N CYS A 160 -0.64 -2.58 34.30
CA CYS A 160 -0.28 -2.10 32.98
C CYS A 160 -1.52 -1.85 32.10
N ASN A 161 -1.71 -0.57 31.73
CA ASN A 161 -2.78 -0.09 30.85
C ASN A 161 -2.28 0.21 29.43
N ALA A 162 -1.13 -0.36 29.06
CA ALA A 162 -0.53 -0.06 27.79
C ALA A 162 -1.24 -0.80 26.64
N SER A 163 -1.23 -0.20 25.46
CA SER A 163 -1.87 -0.75 24.27
C SER A 163 -0.90 -0.72 23.08
N VAL A 164 -1.15 -1.58 22.11
CA VAL A 164 -0.44 -1.59 20.81
C VAL A 164 -1.46 -1.71 19.70
N VAL A 165 -1.15 -1.11 18.56
CA VAL A 165 -1.99 -1.20 17.37
C VAL A 165 -1.46 -2.33 16.50
N ILE A 166 -2.35 -3.16 15.99
CA ILE A 166 -1.99 -4.30 15.14
C ILE A 166 -2.74 -4.16 13.83
N ASN A 167 -2.03 -4.29 12.72
CA ASN A 167 -2.65 -4.38 11.40
C ASN A 167 -3.36 -5.71 11.26
N THR A 168 -4.66 -5.66 11.00
CA THR A 168 -5.50 -6.86 10.85
C THR A 168 -5.60 -7.32 9.41
N VAL A 169 -5.24 -6.46 8.47
CA VAL A 169 -5.31 -6.69 7.04
C VAL A 169 -3.93 -6.43 6.43
N PRO A 170 -3.44 -7.31 5.53
CA PRO A 170 -2.21 -7.07 4.78
C PRO A 170 -2.28 -5.80 3.94
N ASP A 171 -1.14 -5.12 3.77
CA ASP A 171 -1.09 -3.93 2.93
C ASP A 171 -1.32 -4.31 1.46
N ALA A 172 -2.00 -3.44 0.72
CA ALA A 172 -2.33 -3.59 -0.69
C ALA A 172 -3.06 -4.90 -1.08
N SER A 173 -3.80 -5.52 -0.15
CA SER A 173 -4.70 -6.64 -0.43
C SER A 173 -6.14 -6.21 -0.71
N TYR A 174 -6.58 -5.10 -0.14
CA TYR A 174 -7.89 -4.48 -0.39
C TYR A 174 -7.70 -3.09 -0.96
N PHE A 175 -8.58 -2.71 -1.87
CA PHE A 175 -8.56 -1.43 -2.55
C PHE A 175 -9.96 -0.82 -2.50
N GLU A 176 -10.00 0.51 -2.43
CA GLU A 176 -11.23 1.26 -2.63
C GLU A 176 -11.79 1.04 -4.05
N ASP A 177 -13.04 1.47 -4.24
CA ASP A 177 -13.67 1.48 -5.55
C ASP A 177 -12.84 2.29 -6.54
N ARG A 178 -12.87 1.84 -7.79
CA ARG A 178 -12.14 2.49 -8.88
C ARG A 178 -12.72 3.88 -9.16
N LEU A 179 -11.84 4.86 -9.36
CA LEU A 179 -12.26 6.19 -9.77
C LEU A 179 -12.45 6.23 -11.28
N ARG A 180 -13.72 6.41 -11.68
CA ARG A 180 -14.13 6.59 -13.07
C ARG A 180 -14.71 7.98 -13.24
N GLN A 181 -14.06 8.80 -14.05
CA GLN A 181 -14.54 10.14 -14.33
C GLN A 181 -14.71 10.32 -15.83
N MET A 182 -15.85 10.87 -16.19
CA MET A 182 -16.19 11.28 -17.55
C MET A 182 -16.47 12.77 -17.54
N ASP A 183 -15.72 13.52 -18.34
CA ASP A 183 -15.95 14.93 -18.59
C ASP A 183 -16.32 15.11 -20.07
N ILE A 184 -17.40 15.83 -20.32
CA ILE A 184 -17.91 16.12 -21.65
C ILE A 184 -18.11 17.63 -21.73
N ARG A 185 -17.45 18.24 -22.70
CA ARG A 185 -17.53 19.68 -22.93
C ARG A 185 -17.92 19.98 -24.37
N PHE A 186 -18.85 20.92 -24.48
CA PHE A 186 -19.23 21.58 -25.72
C PHE A 186 -18.80 23.04 -25.63
N SER A 187 -18.07 23.52 -26.63
CA SER A 187 -17.63 24.92 -26.70
C SER A 187 -17.82 25.49 -28.08
N ARG A 188 -17.95 26.82 -28.15
CA ARG A 188 -18.03 27.58 -29.38
C ARG A 188 -16.87 28.57 -29.42
N GLY A 189 -16.20 28.65 -30.57
CA GLY A 189 -15.18 29.65 -30.89
C GLY A 189 -15.76 31.02 -31.22
#